data_AF-A0A9P6TSS2-F1
#
_entry.id   AF-A0A9P6TSS2-F1
#
_cell.length_a   1.000
_cell.length_b   1.000
_cell.length_c   1.000
_cell.angle_alpha   90.00
_cell.angle_beta   90.00
_cell.angle_gamma   90.00
#
_symmetry.space_group_name_H-M   'P 1'
#
loop_
_entity.id
_entity.type
_entity.pdbx_description
1 polymer ?
#
loop_
_entity_poly.entity_id
_entity_poly.type
_entity_poly.pdbx_seq_one_letter_code
_entity_poly.pdbx_strand_id
1 'polypeptide(L)'
;MHQHRLFSTTTASAAKYFKVTLTRSTIGLSKDYRAAAKTLGLHRLHQTTYQPVNASSAGLILKLKELVKVQNVESIPTREELDAAKPARGFKVVGSML
;
A
#
# COMPACT_ATOMS: atom_id res chain seq x y z
N MET A 1 -31.00 13.40 4.70
CA MET A 1 -30.50 13.68 3.34
C MET A 1 -29.41 12.69 3.01
N HIS A 2 -29.72 11.66 2.23
CA HIS A 2 -28.79 10.58 1.88
C HIS A 2 -27.84 11.08 0.77
N GLN A 3 -26.55 11.18 1.08
CA GLN A 3 -25.53 11.52 0.10
C GLN A 3 -25.38 10.35 -0.88
N HIS A 4 -25.75 10.56 -2.13
CA HIS A 4 -25.53 9.61 -3.21
C HIS A 4 -24.03 9.39 -3.40
N ARG A 5 -23.60 8.14 -3.19
CA ARG A 5 -22.21 7.71 -3.39
C ARG A 5 -21.89 7.81 -4.88
N LEU A 6 -21.10 8.81 -5.26
CA LEU A 6 -20.59 9.03 -6.60
C LEU A 6 -19.62 7.89 -6.97
N PHE A 7 -20.12 6.86 -7.64
CA PHE A 7 -19.26 5.92 -8.37
C PHE A 7 -19.06 6.49 -9.78
N SER A 8 -17.98 7.26 -9.96
CA SER A 8 -17.56 7.74 -11.27
C SER A 8 -17.07 6.55 -12.10
N THR A 9 -17.89 6.08 -13.05
CA THR A 9 -17.50 5.07 -14.04
C THR A 9 -16.72 5.76 -15.17
N THR A 10 -15.51 6.22 -14.87
CA THR A 10 -14.57 6.62 -15.92
C THR A 10 -13.78 5.38 -16.33
N THR A 11 -13.82 5.01 -17.61
CA THR A 11 -12.98 3.98 -18.21
C THR A 11 -11.51 4.42 -18.10
N ALA A 12 -10.88 4.16 -16.96
CA ALA A 12 -9.50 4.54 -16.70
C ALA A 12 -8.54 3.56 -17.38
N SER A 13 -7.40 4.10 -17.85
CA SER A 13 -6.21 3.36 -18.25
C SER A 13 -5.94 2.17 -17.30
N ALA A 14 -5.64 1.00 -17.86
CA ALA A 14 -5.44 -0.21 -17.09
C ALA A 14 -4.25 -0.03 -16.13
N ALA A 15 -4.55 0.15 -14.85
CA ALA A 15 -3.53 0.20 -13.81
C ALA A 15 -2.71 -1.09 -13.84
N LYS A 16 -1.39 -0.95 -13.74
CA LYS A 16 -0.46 -2.10 -13.82
C LYS A 16 -0.22 -2.75 -12.46
N TYR A 17 -0.36 -1.98 -11.38
CA TYR A 17 -0.09 -2.45 -10.02
C TYR A 17 -1.16 -2.03 -9.00
N PHE A 18 -1.39 -2.89 -8.03
CA PHE A 18 -2.06 -2.59 -6.77
C PHE A 18 -1.01 -2.12 -5.74
N LYS A 19 -1.14 -0.87 -5.29
CA LYS A 19 -0.46 -0.38 -4.08
C LYS A 19 -1.30 -0.78 -2.88
N VAL A 20 -0.84 -1.78 -2.14
CA VAL A 20 -1.54 -2.36 -0.98
C VAL A 20 -0.86 -1.93 0.30
N THR A 21 -1.58 -1.26 1.18
CA THR A 21 -1.08 -0.84 2.50
C THR A 21 -1.87 -1.52 3.60
N LEU A 22 -1.19 -2.17 4.55
CA LEU A 22 -1.85 -2.76 5.72
C LEU A 22 -2.24 -1.65 6.71
N THR A 23 -3.54 -1.44 6.95
CA THR A 23 -4.03 -0.39 7.86
C THR A 23 -4.49 -0.95 9.21
N ARG A 24 -4.87 -2.24 9.25
CA ARG A 24 -5.31 -2.94 10.47
C ARG A 24 -4.47 -4.20 10.70
N SER A 25 -4.24 -4.55 11.95
CA SER A 25 -3.38 -5.68 12.33
C SER A 25 -4.07 -7.02 12.07
N THR A 26 -3.29 -8.04 11.73
CA THR A 26 -3.75 -9.42 11.58
C THR A 26 -3.76 -10.21 12.91
N ILE A 27 -3.42 -9.56 14.02
CA ILE A 27 -3.44 -10.19 15.35
C ILE A 27 -4.86 -10.63 15.71
N GLY A 28 -4.99 -11.81 16.34
CA GLY A 28 -6.30 -12.37 16.70
C GLY A 28 -7.11 -12.94 15.54
N LEU A 29 -6.67 -12.78 14.29
CA LEU A 29 -7.32 -13.41 13.13
C LEU A 29 -6.82 -14.85 12.90
N SER A 30 -7.61 -15.61 12.14
CA SER A 30 -7.28 -16.99 11.77
C SER A 30 -5.96 -17.06 10.98
N LYS A 31 -5.34 -18.24 10.99
CA LYS A 31 -4.03 -18.48 10.35
C LYS A 31 -4.04 -18.11 8.87
N ASP A 32 -5.18 -18.29 8.19
CA ASP A 32 -5.31 -18.03 6.76
C ASP A 32 -5.21 -16.54 6.39
N TYR A 33 -5.77 -15.65 7.20
CA TYR A 33 -5.62 -14.20 6.98
C TYR A 33 -4.18 -13.77 7.22
N ARG A 34 -3.55 -14.33 8.25
CA ARG A 34 -2.14 -14.06 8.57
C ARG A 34 -1.21 -14.57 7.46
N ALA A 35 -1.50 -15.74 6.91
CA ALA A 35 -0.79 -16.30 5.77
C ALA A 35 -1.00 -15.45 4.51
N ALA A 36 -2.23 -15.05 4.20
CA ALA A 36 -2.52 -14.19 3.05
C ALA A 36 -1.77 -12.84 3.13
N ALA A 37 -1.74 -12.21 4.31
CA ALA A 37 -0.99 -10.96 4.51
C ALA A 37 0.52 -11.18 4.30
N LYS A 38 1.07 -12.28 4.85
CA LYS A 38 2.47 -12.66 4.65
C LYS A 38 2.80 -12.93 3.19
N THR A 39 1.91 -13.60 2.44
CA THR A 39 2.08 -13.84 0.99
C THR A 39 2.11 -12.54 0.20
N LEU A 40 1.33 -11.53 0.60
CA LEU A 40 1.42 -10.18 0.02
C LEU A 40 2.64 -9.38 0.48
N GLY A 41 3.50 -9.94 1.35
CA GLY A 41 4.70 -9.28 1.89
C GLY A 41 4.40 -8.25 2.99
N LEU A 42 3.21 -8.30 3.58
CA LEU A 42 2.78 -7.37 4.64
C LEU A 42 3.10 -7.98 6.01
N HIS A 43 4.10 -7.45 6.70
CA HIS A 43 4.57 -7.93 8.00
C HIS A 43 4.24 -6.97 9.15
N ARG A 44 4.14 -5.67 8.86
CA ARG A 44 3.92 -4.61 9.86
C ARG A 44 2.80 -3.66 9.41
N LEU A 45 2.20 -2.98 10.38
CA LEU A 45 1.22 -1.93 10.11
C LEU A 45 1.84 -0.80 9.27
N HIS A 46 1.02 -0.21 8.41
CA HIS A 46 1.37 0.86 7.46
C HIS A 46 2.44 0.51 6.43
N GLN A 47 2.91 -0.73 6.40
CA GLN A 47 3.76 -1.23 5.34
C GLN A 47 2.97 -1.26 4.04
N THR A 48 3.63 -0.85 2.95
CA THR A 48 3.05 -0.84 1.60
C THR A 48 3.84 -1.80 0.72
N THR A 49 3.13 -2.65 -0.01
CA THR A 49 3.70 -3.51 -1.06
C THR A 49 2.99 -3.23 -2.38
N TYR A 50 3.73 -3.34 -3.48
CA TYR A 50 3.19 -3.20 -4.83
C TYR A 50 3.04 -4.59 -5.46
N GLN A 51 1.85 -4.91 -5.92
CA GLN A 51 1.52 -6.20 -6.50
C GLN A 51 1.03 -6.02 -7.93
N PRO A 52 1.46 -6.83 -8.90
CA PRO A 52 0.95 -6.73 -10.27
C PRO A 52 -0.56 -6.99 -10.32
N VAL A 53 -1.26 -6.32 -11.23
CA VAL A 53 -2.70 -6.52 -11.43
C VAL A 53 -2.93 -7.87 -12.12
N ASN A 54 -3.28 -8.87 -11.31
CA ASN A 54 -3.70 -10.20 -11.76
C ASN A 54 -4.75 -10.78 -10.80
N ALA A 55 -5.41 -11.86 -11.22
CA ALA A 55 -6.49 -12.50 -10.47
C ALA A 55 -6.05 -13.04 -9.10
N SER A 56 -4.82 -13.57 -8.99
CA SER A 56 -4.30 -14.12 -7.73
C SER A 56 -4.09 -13.03 -6.68
N SER A 57 -3.39 -11.94 -7.06
CA SER A 57 -3.20 -10.77 -6.21
C SER A 57 -4.54 -10.15 -5.82
N ALA A 58 -5.48 -10.02 -6.76
CA ALA A 58 -6.82 -9.51 -6.48
C ALA A 58 -7.59 -10.40 -5.49
N GLY A 59 -7.52 -11.72 -5.61
CA GLY A 59 -8.17 -12.65 -4.69
C GLY A 59 -7.63 -12.55 -3.25
N LEU A 60 -6.31 -12.46 -3.09
CA LEU A 60 -5.68 -12.25 -1.79
C LEU A 60 -6.06 -10.89 -1.17
N ILE A 61 -6.07 -9.84 -1.98
CA ILE A 61 -6.50 -8.51 -1.56
C ILE A 61 -7.96 -8.52 -1.12
N LEU A 62 -8.84 -9.17 -1.89
CA LEU A 62 -10.27 -9.25 -1.58
C LEU A 62 -10.51 -10.01 -0.26
N LYS A 63 -9.74 -11.06 -0.01
CA LYS A 63 -9.76 -11.76 1.29
C LYS A 63 -9.39 -10.83 2.44
N LEU A 64 -8.48 -9.87 2.22
CA LEU A 64 -7.98 -8.95 3.25
C LEU A 64 -8.64 -7.56 3.21
N LYS A 65 -9.74 -7.38 2.47
CA LYS A 65 -10.35 -6.06 2.16
C LYS A 65 -10.63 -5.15 3.37
N GLU A 66 -10.88 -5.74 4.54
CA GLU A 66 -11.16 -4.98 5.78
C GLU A 66 -9.86 -4.50 6.48
N LEU A 67 -8.71 -5.07 6.11
CA LEU A 67 -7.41 -4.80 6.74
C LEU A 67 -6.49 -3.93 5.88
N VAL A 68 -6.77 -3.83 4.58
CA VAL A 68 -5.87 -3.18 3.62
C VAL A 68 -6.54 -1.98 2.95
N LYS A 69 -5.73 -0.96 2.68
CA LYS A 69 -6.06 0.11 1.76
C LYS A 69 -5.40 -0.18 0.42
N VAL A 70 -6.17 -0.12 -0.65
CA VAL A 70 -5.69 -0.42 -2.01
C VAL A 70 -5.82 0.81 -2.88
N GLN A 71 -4.78 1.10 -3.66
CA GLN A 71 -4.79 2.12 -4.70
C GLN A 71 -4.26 1.52 -6.00
N ASN A 72 -4.89 1.87 -7.11
CA ASN A 72 -4.41 1.50 -8.43
C ASN A 72 -3.31 2.48 -8.85
N VAL A 73 -2.15 1.95 -9.25
CA VAL A 73 -1.00 2.76 -9.69
C VAL A 73 -0.43 2.22 -10.99
N GLU A 74 0.15 3.11 -11.80
CA GLU A 74 0.74 2.77 -13.09
C GLU A 74 2.15 2.18 -12.96
N SER A 75 2.92 2.62 -11.96
CA SER A 75 4.30 2.22 -11.74
C SER A 75 4.62 2.06 -10.25
N ILE A 76 5.69 1.30 -9.98
CA ILE A 76 6.30 1.18 -8.65
C ILE A 76 7.30 2.32 -8.51
N PRO A 77 7.30 3.07 -7.38
CA PRO A 77 8.22 4.18 -7.20
C PRO A 77 9.67 3.70 -7.13
N THR A 78 10.53 4.40 -7.83
CA THR A 78 11.99 4.18 -7.80
C THR A 78 12.57 4.72 -6.49
N ARG A 79 13.70 4.18 -6.05
CA ARG A 79 14.39 4.63 -4.83
C ARG A 79 14.67 6.14 -4.84
N GLU A 80 15.05 6.69 -5.99
CA GLU A 80 15.31 8.12 -6.19
C GLU A 80 14.06 8.97 -5.95
N GLU A 81 12.91 8.54 -6.46
CA GLU A 81 11.62 9.22 -6.26
C GLU A 81 11.20 9.18 -4.78
N LEU A 82 11.46 8.06 -4.10
CA LEU A 82 11.21 7.92 -2.67
C LEU A 82 12.13 8.81 -1.83
N ASP A 83 13.39 8.96 -2.24
CA ASP A 83 14.35 9.84 -1.58
C ASP A 83 14.00 11.31 -1.81
N ALA A 84 13.55 11.68 -3.02
CA ALA A 84 13.08 13.02 -3.36
C ALA A 84 11.79 13.41 -2.63
N ALA A 85 10.92 12.45 -2.31
CA ALA A 85 9.70 12.68 -1.53
C ALA A 85 9.96 12.93 -0.04
N LYS A 86 11.18 12.68 0.46
CA LYS A 86 11.52 12.93 1.87
C LYS A 86 11.58 14.44 2.11
N PRO A 87 11.04 14.93 3.24
CA PRO A 87 11.18 16.33 3.59
C PRO A 87 12.64 16.70 3.79
N ALA A 88 12.99 17.95 3.48
CA ALA A 88 14.33 18.48 3.71
C ALA A 88 14.72 18.34 5.19
N ARG A 89 16.01 18.03 5.44
CA ARG A 89 16.53 17.95 6.80
C ARG A 89 16.43 19.32 7.47
N GLY A 90 15.81 19.37 8.65
CA GLY A 90 15.62 20.61 9.42
C GLY A 90 16.87 21.12 10.14
N PHE A 91 18.02 20.50 9.94
CA PHE A 91 19.29 20.90 10.55
C PHE A 91 20.45 20.67 9.59
N LYS A 92 21.52 21.44 9.76
CA LYS A 92 22.81 21.24 9.12
C LYS A 92 23.84 21.02 10.24
N VAL A 93 24.53 19.87 10.22
CA VAL A 93 25.58 19.59 11.20
C VAL A 93 26.75 20.53 10.93
N VAL A 94 27.10 21.37 11.92
CA VAL A 94 28.25 22.28 11.85
C VAL A 94 29.29 21.75 12.83
N GLY A 95 30.36 21.15 12.30
CA GLY A 95 31.46 20.59 13.09
C GLY A 95 31.22 19.18 13.60
N SER A 96 32.27 18.37 13.58
CA SER A 96 32.38 17.08 14.28
C SER A 96 33.36 17.33 15.43
N MET A 97 32.94 17.13 16.66
CA MET A 97 33.86 17.23 17.81
C MET A 97 34.73 15.96 17.81
N LEU A 98 35.95 16.09 17.28
CA LEU A 98 37.07 15.16 17.47
C LEU A 98 38.07 15.80 18.43
#